data_AF-A0A557S9X6-F1
#
_entry.id   AF-A0A557S9X6-F1
#
_cell.length_a   1.000
_cell.length_b   1.000
_cell.length_c   1.000
_cell.angle_alpha   90.00
_cell.angle_beta   90.00
_cell.angle_gamma   90.00
#
_symmetry.space_group_name_H-M   'P 1'
#
loop_
_entity.id
_entity.type
_entity.pdbx_description
1 polymer ?
#
loop_
_entity_poly.entity_id
_entity_poly.type
_entity_poly.pdbx_seq_one_letter_code
_entity_poly.pdbx_strand_id
1 'polypeptide(L)'
;MKYSVITLIITLALTLATSNVLAGTVLLCPDMSQAKQVGECVTEDEIKNMFKRTFGLECDPQLKDSMECEKYAEFKQKKYSALWESFDGEFMGYVTCNAPASEISNGKPSSVAISQTNGLYKITCNYQKGVSLSMRTRNVCRVGAAPSSAVVTRASCDGDANNCKIECD
;
A
#
# COMPACT_ATOMS: atom_id res chain seq x y z
N MET A 1 20.77 26.88 73.70
CA MET A 1 20.06 27.43 72.52
C MET A 1 21.08 27.65 71.40
N LYS A 2 21.04 26.84 70.33
CA LYS A 2 20.69 27.23 68.93
C LYS A 2 21.84 27.97 68.19
N TYR A 3 22.31 27.65 66.98
CA TYR A 3 22.27 26.51 66.05
C TYR A 3 23.47 26.69 65.10
N SER A 4 24.09 25.58 64.73
CA SER A 4 25.08 25.46 63.65
C SER A 4 24.34 25.30 62.31
N VAL A 5 24.72 26.03 61.25
CA VAL A 5 24.24 25.82 59.86
C VAL A 5 25.34 26.35 58.92
N ILE A 6 26.37 25.57 58.62
CA ILE A 6 26.53 24.68 57.45
C ILE A 6 26.11 25.34 56.12
N THR A 7 27.14 25.77 55.39
CA THR A 7 27.17 26.17 53.98
C THR A 7 26.59 25.07 53.09
N LEU A 8 25.59 25.39 52.26
CA LEU A 8 25.10 24.52 51.19
C LEU A 8 25.15 25.29 49.86
N ILE A 9 26.20 25.06 49.07
CA ILE A 9 26.31 25.52 47.69
C ILE A 9 25.51 24.53 46.84
N ILE A 10 24.38 24.97 46.29
CA ILE A 10 23.54 24.18 45.38
C ILE A 10 24.06 24.40 43.95
N THR A 11 24.78 23.42 43.42
CA THR A 11 25.20 23.38 42.02
C THR A 11 24.03 22.83 41.18
N LEU A 12 23.39 23.71 40.41
CA LEU A 12 22.31 23.36 39.48
C LEU A 12 22.90 22.76 38.19
N ALA A 13 22.97 21.44 38.11
CA ALA A 13 23.33 20.73 36.88
C ALA A 13 22.10 20.70 35.94
N LEU A 14 22.12 21.55 34.91
CA LEU A 14 21.21 21.46 33.76
C LEU A 14 21.47 20.14 33.03
N THR A 15 20.61 19.14 33.23
CA THR A 15 20.55 17.98 32.35
C THR A 15 19.93 18.41 31.03
N LEU A 16 20.73 18.43 29.96
CA LEU A 16 20.22 18.55 28.60
C LEU A 16 19.30 17.37 28.33
N ALA A 17 18.01 17.64 28.15
CA ALA A 17 17.09 16.68 27.57
C ALA A 17 17.55 16.41 26.14
N THR A 18 18.27 15.31 25.92
CA THR A 18 18.48 14.76 24.59
C THR A 18 17.14 14.27 24.09
N SER A 19 16.45 15.09 23.30
CA SER A 19 15.31 14.65 22.51
C SER A 19 15.81 13.54 21.59
N ASN A 20 15.54 12.29 21.94
CA ASN A 20 15.65 11.20 20.99
C ASN A 20 14.60 11.48 19.92
N VAL A 21 15.02 12.10 18.81
CA VAL A 21 14.30 11.98 17.55
C VAL A 21 14.28 10.48 17.27
N LEU A 22 13.15 9.83 17.55
CA LEU A 22 12.91 8.48 17.08
C LEU A 22 13.02 8.57 15.57
N ALA A 23 14.13 8.04 15.02
CA ALA A 23 14.26 7.90 13.58
C ALA A 23 13.14 6.96 13.13
N GLY A 24 12.17 7.49 12.40
CA GLY A 24 11.11 6.69 11.80
C GLY A 24 11.70 5.57 10.95
N THR A 25 10.99 4.45 10.86
CA THR A 25 11.37 3.36 9.98
C THR A 25 11.22 3.81 8.54
N VAL A 26 12.30 3.72 7.75
CA VAL A 26 12.25 3.96 6.32
C VAL A 26 11.79 2.68 5.62
N LEU A 27 10.65 2.78 4.93
CA LEU A 27 10.08 1.72 4.11
C LEU A 27 10.29 2.06 2.62
N LEU A 28 10.52 1.02 1.82
CA LEU A 28 10.60 1.07 0.37
C LEU A 28 9.45 0.26 -0.23
N CYS A 29 9.10 0.56 -1.49
CA CYS A 29 8.24 -0.36 -2.22
C CYS A 29 8.92 -1.71 -2.41
N PRO A 30 8.20 -2.83 -2.22
CA PRO A 30 8.77 -4.16 -2.34
C PRO A 30 9.26 -4.44 -3.77
N ASP A 31 10.28 -5.29 -3.87
CA ASP A 31 10.75 -5.78 -5.17
C ASP A 31 9.76 -6.81 -5.73
N MET A 32 9.20 -6.52 -6.91
CA MET A 32 8.29 -7.43 -7.61
C MET A 32 8.96 -8.74 -8.02
N SER A 33 10.28 -8.79 -8.14
CA SER A 33 11.00 -10.02 -8.47
C SER A 33 10.88 -11.08 -7.38
N GLN A 34 10.60 -10.65 -6.15
CA GLN A 34 10.43 -11.49 -4.97
C GLN A 34 8.95 -11.64 -4.56
N ALA A 35 8.05 -10.91 -5.20
CA ALA A 35 6.62 -11.01 -4.97
C ALA A 35 6.09 -12.35 -5.47
N LYS A 36 5.10 -12.90 -4.76
CA LYS A 36 4.54 -14.22 -5.04
C LYS A 36 3.05 -14.12 -5.27
N GLN A 37 2.59 -14.87 -6.27
CA GLN A 37 1.18 -15.15 -6.43
C GLN A 37 0.77 -16.17 -5.37
N VAL A 38 -0.13 -15.78 -4.47
CA VAL A 38 -0.62 -16.63 -3.37
C VAL A 38 -2.05 -17.13 -3.59
N GLY A 39 -2.75 -16.59 -4.59
CA GLY A 39 -4.06 -17.07 -5.03
C GLY A 39 -4.06 -17.53 -6.48
N GLU A 40 -4.97 -18.42 -6.84
CA GLU A 40 -5.15 -18.82 -8.24
C GLU A 40 -5.93 -17.76 -9.04
N CYS A 41 -5.71 -17.74 -10.35
CA CYS A 41 -6.52 -16.93 -11.25
C CYS A 41 -7.91 -17.55 -11.36
N VAL A 42 -8.94 -16.72 -11.19
CA VAL A 42 -10.33 -17.16 -11.27
C VAL A 42 -10.61 -17.77 -12.66
N THR A 43 -11.27 -18.93 -12.68
CA THR A 43 -11.62 -19.63 -13.92
C THR A 43 -12.72 -18.90 -14.71
N GLU A 44 -12.84 -19.19 -16.00
CA GLU A 44 -13.88 -18.60 -16.85
C GLU A 44 -15.28 -18.86 -16.30
N ASP A 45 -15.56 -20.08 -15.85
CA ASP A 45 -16.88 -20.45 -15.34
C ASP A 45 -17.19 -19.75 -14.01
N GLU A 46 -16.20 -19.56 -13.14
CA GLU A 46 -16.36 -18.76 -11.93
C GLU A 46 -16.65 -17.29 -12.25
N ILE A 47 -16.00 -16.70 -13.27
CA ILE A 47 -16.29 -15.34 -13.71
C ILE A 47 -17.71 -15.23 -14.28
N LYS A 48 -18.15 -16.19 -15.11
CA LYS A 48 -19.55 -16.25 -15.60
C LYS A 48 -20.55 -16.34 -14.44
N ASN A 49 -20.23 -17.14 -13.43
CA ASN A 49 -21.06 -17.27 -12.24
C ASN A 49 -21.09 -15.97 -11.42
N MET A 50 -19.95 -15.30 -11.24
CA MET A 50 -19.90 -13.98 -10.60
C MET A 50 -20.70 -12.93 -11.36
N PHE A 51 -20.65 -12.94 -12.69
CA PHE A 51 -21.40 -12.03 -13.55
C PHE A 51 -22.91 -12.20 -13.34
N LYS A 52 -23.41 -13.42 -13.43
CA LYS A 52 -24.82 -13.75 -13.18
C LYS A 52 -25.29 -13.36 -11.77
N ARG A 53 -24.44 -13.55 -10.75
CA ARG A 53 -24.76 -13.11 -9.38
C ARG A 53 -24.80 -11.58 -9.22
N THR A 54 -24.05 -10.85 -10.05
CA THR A 54 -23.93 -9.39 -9.94
C THR A 54 -25.03 -8.68 -10.72
N PHE A 55 -25.36 -9.17 -11.92
CA PHE A 55 -26.28 -8.50 -12.84
C PHE A 55 -27.63 -9.21 -13.03
N GLY A 56 -27.79 -10.44 -12.51
CA GLY A 56 -28.99 -11.25 -12.71
C GLY A 56 -28.73 -12.48 -13.60
N LEU A 57 -29.55 -13.51 -13.44
CA LEU A 57 -29.45 -14.76 -14.22
C LEU A 57 -29.87 -14.57 -15.68
N GLU A 58 -30.68 -13.54 -15.93
CA GLU A 58 -31.17 -13.06 -17.21
C GLU A 58 -30.09 -12.38 -18.05
N CYS A 59 -29.02 -11.88 -17.41
CA CYS A 59 -27.87 -11.33 -18.10
C CYS A 59 -27.01 -12.47 -18.68
N ASP A 60 -27.14 -12.70 -19.98
CA ASP A 60 -26.30 -13.68 -20.69
C ASP A 60 -24.93 -13.07 -21.01
N PRO A 61 -23.82 -13.60 -20.45
CA PRO A 61 -22.47 -13.14 -20.75
C PRO A 61 -22.05 -13.28 -22.22
N GLN A 62 -22.82 -14.02 -23.03
CA GLN A 62 -22.57 -14.21 -24.46
C GLN A 62 -23.36 -13.25 -25.37
N LEU A 63 -24.36 -12.52 -24.84
CA LEU A 63 -25.13 -11.56 -25.62
C LEU A 63 -24.37 -10.22 -25.74
N LYS A 64 -24.24 -9.72 -26.98
CA LYS A 64 -23.50 -8.49 -27.28
C LYS A 64 -24.20 -7.19 -26.89
N ASP A 65 -25.53 -7.20 -26.72
CA ASP A 65 -26.39 -6.01 -26.66
C ASP A 65 -27.45 -6.03 -25.54
N SER A 66 -27.11 -6.48 -24.33
CA SER A 66 -27.96 -6.19 -23.18
C SER A 66 -27.66 -4.76 -22.69
N MET A 67 -28.43 -3.77 -23.15
CA MET A 67 -28.30 -2.38 -22.68
C MET A 67 -28.48 -2.23 -21.15
N GLU A 68 -29.04 -3.24 -20.49
CA GLU A 68 -29.30 -3.29 -19.05
C GLU A 68 -28.19 -4.00 -18.23
N CYS A 69 -27.29 -4.77 -18.86
CA CYS A 69 -26.19 -5.46 -18.16
C CYS A 69 -24.82 -4.89 -18.58
N GLU A 70 -23.84 -4.89 -17.67
CA GLU A 70 -22.45 -4.54 -18.02
C GLU A 70 -21.91 -5.53 -19.08
N LYS A 71 -21.06 -5.07 -20.01
CA LYS A 71 -20.42 -5.96 -20.98
C LYS A 71 -19.56 -6.99 -20.24
N TYR A 72 -19.81 -8.28 -20.48
CA TYR A 72 -19.08 -9.37 -19.81
C TYR A 72 -17.56 -9.23 -19.93
N ALA A 73 -17.04 -8.75 -21.05
CA ALA A 73 -15.61 -8.51 -21.24
C ALA A 73 -15.03 -7.48 -20.24
N GLU A 74 -15.76 -6.41 -19.95
CA GLU A 74 -15.33 -5.38 -18.99
C GLU A 74 -15.39 -5.91 -17.56
N PHE A 75 -16.45 -6.66 -17.23
CA PHE A 75 -16.57 -7.34 -15.95
C PHE A 75 -15.42 -8.35 -15.75
N LYS A 76 -15.15 -9.18 -16.76
CA LYS A 76 -14.05 -10.15 -16.75
C LYS A 76 -12.71 -9.46 -16.53
N GLN A 77 -12.43 -8.35 -17.22
CA GLN A 77 -11.18 -7.60 -17.00
C GLN A 77 -11.01 -7.14 -15.55
N LYS A 78 -12.10 -6.74 -14.89
CA LYS A 78 -12.07 -6.31 -13.47
C LYS A 78 -11.93 -7.47 -12.49
N LYS A 79 -12.45 -8.65 -12.82
CA LYS A 79 -12.51 -9.82 -11.92
C LYS A 79 -11.43 -10.86 -12.17
N TYR A 80 -10.77 -10.82 -13.32
CA TYR A 80 -9.71 -11.74 -13.68
C TYR A 80 -8.37 -11.30 -13.07
N SER A 81 -8.28 -11.51 -11.76
CA SER A 81 -7.12 -11.19 -10.95
C SER A 81 -6.85 -12.27 -9.91
N ALA A 82 -5.61 -12.29 -9.42
CA ALA A 82 -5.16 -13.15 -8.34
C ALA A 82 -4.51 -12.31 -7.24
N LEU A 83 -4.50 -12.83 -6.01
CA LEU A 83 -3.80 -12.19 -4.90
C LEU A 83 -2.30 -12.40 -5.04
N TRP A 84 -1.55 -11.31 -4.95
CA TRP A 84 -0.09 -11.27 -4.89
C TRP A 84 0.35 -10.60 -3.60
N GLU A 85 1.47 -11.08 -3.07
CA GLU A 85 2.09 -10.60 -1.83
C GLU A 85 3.57 -10.31 -2.04
N SER A 86 4.09 -9.31 -1.33
CA SER A 86 5.53 -9.09 -1.18
C SER A 86 6.19 -10.27 -0.47
N PHE A 87 7.52 -10.34 -0.54
CA PHE A 87 8.29 -11.43 0.05
C PHE A 87 8.02 -11.63 1.56
N ASP A 88 7.82 -10.53 2.28
CA ASP A 88 7.49 -10.49 3.71
C ASP A 88 6.00 -10.57 4.03
N GLY A 89 5.13 -10.55 3.01
CA GLY A 89 3.67 -10.60 3.14
C GLY A 89 3.02 -9.30 3.64
N GLU A 90 3.77 -8.22 3.86
CA GLU A 90 3.20 -6.97 4.38
C GLU A 90 2.40 -6.20 3.33
N PHE A 91 2.86 -6.24 2.08
CA PHE A 91 2.18 -5.62 0.95
C PHE A 91 1.45 -6.67 0.14
N MET A 92 0.19 -6.39 -0.18
CA MET A 92 -0.64 -7.28 -0.98
C MET A 92 -1.52 -6.51 -1.97
N GLY A 93 -1.90 -7.18 -3.05
CA GLY A 93 -2.75 -6.59 -4.07
C GLY A 93 -3.33 -7.65 -5.01
N TYR A 94 -4.48 -7.33 -5.59
CA TYR A 94 -5.07 -8.13 -6.66
C TYR A 94 -4.48 -7.68 -7.99
N VAL A 95 -3.75 -8.56 -8.64
CA VAL A 95 -3.06 -8.30 -9.91
C VAL A 95 -3.77 -9.04 -11.03
N THR A 96 -3.92 -8.40 -12.18
CA THR A 96 -4.58 -9.02 -13.34
C THR A 96 -3.87 -10.28 -13.79
N CYS A 97 -4.65 -11.31 -14.10
CA CYS A 97 -4.16 -12.56 -14.67
C CYS A 97 -3.97 -12.51 -16.19
N ASN A 98 -4.22 -11.37 -16.83
CA ASN A 98 -4.02 -11.19 -18.27
C ASN A 98 -2.53 -11.05 -18.67
N ALA A 99 -1.66 -10.76 -17.70
CA ALA A 99 -0.22 -10.66 -17.93
C ALA A 99 0.48 -11.90 -17.35
N PRO A 100 1.53 -12.41 -18.02
CA PRO A 100 2.29 -13.53 -17.50
C PRO A 100 3.01 -13.13 -16.20
N ALA A 101 3.16 -14.07 -15.27
CA ALA A 101 3.84 -13.83 -13.99
C ALA A 101 5.25 -13.23 -14.16
N SER A 102 5.97 -13.63 -15.21
CA SER A 102 7.29 -13.07 -15.54
C SER A 102 7.25 -11.57 -15.88
N GLU A 103 6.17 -11.07 -16.48
CA GLU A 103 6.00 -9.62 -16.71
C GLU A 103 5.71 -8.89 -15.40
N ILE A 104 4.87 -9.48 -14.53
CA ILE A 104 4.56 -8.94 -13.21
C ILE A 104 5.82 -8.82 -12.34
N SER A 105 6.64 -9.88 -12.29
CA SER A 105 7.86 -9.93 -11.49
C SER A 105 8.95 -8.95 -11.94
N ASN A 106 8.89 -8.45 -13.17
CA ASN A 106 9.82 -7.43 -13.68
C ASN A 106 9.31 -5.99 -13.49
N GLY A 107 8.15 -5.82 -12.84
CA GLY A 107 7.53 -4.52 -12.64
C GLY A 107 8.37 -3.60 -11.77
N LYS A 108 8.76 -2.45 -12.32
CA LYS A 108 9.42 -1.39 -11.54
C LYS A 108 8.41 -0.50 -10.82
N PRO A 109 8.72 0.00 -9.62
CA PRO A 109 7.86 0.94 -8.92
C PRO A 109 7.77 2.24 -9.72
N SER A 110 6.55 2.72 -9.91
CA SER A 110 6.24 3.95 -10.64
C SER A 110 5.89 5.09 -9.69
N SER A 111 5.14 4.82 -8.62
CA SER A 111 4.76 5.83 -7.63
C SER A 111 4.34 5.21 -6.31
N VAL A 112 4.38 6.02 -5.25
CA VAL A 112 3.78 5.74 -3.95
C VAL A 112 2.60 6.68 -3.73
N ALA A 113 1.55 6.15 -3.11
CA ALA A 113 0.47 6.94 -2.54
C ALA A 113 0.21 6.52 -1.09
N ILE A 114 0.09 7.50 -0.20
CA ILE A 114 -0.31 7.27 1.20
C ILE A 114 -1.63 7.96 1.43
N SER A 115 -2.62 7.23 1.92
CA SER A 115 -3.93 7.76 2.32
C SER A 115 -4.23 7.40 3.77
N GLN A 116 -4.94 8.28 4.48
CA GLN A 116 -5.36 8.04 5.85
C GLN A 116 -6.88 7.92 5.96
N THR A 117 -7.36 6.95 6.74
CA THR A 117 -8.77 6.85 7.11
C THR A 117 -8.89 6.31 8.53
N ASN A 118 -9.56 7.04 9.43
CA ASN A 118 -9.79 6.63 10.82
C ASN A 118 -8.52 6.20 11.58
N GLY A 119 -7.42 6.94 11.39
CA GLY A 119 -6.13 6.63 12.04
C GLY A 119 -5.38 5.43 11.46
N LEU A 120 -5.87 4.83 10.37
CA LEU A 120 -5.19 3.78 9.64
C LEU A 120 -4.61 4.37 8.34
N TYR A 121 -3.30 4.23 8.17
CA TYR A 121 -2.59 4.62 6.97
C TYR A 121 -2.58 3.45 6.00
N LYS A 122 -2.94 3.71 4.74
CA LYS A 122 -2.78 2.78 3.63
C LYS A 122 -1.66 3.32 2.73
N ILE A 123 -0.60 2.54 2.61
CA ILE A 123 0.49 2.80 1.69
C ILE A 123 0.23 1.96 0.44
N THR A 124 0.25 2.57 -0.73
CA THR A 124 0.06 1.91 -2.02
C THR A 124 1.27 2.16 -2.90
N CYS A 125 2.01 1.11 -3.21
CA CYS A 125 3.06 1.10 -4.21
C CYS A 125 2.44 0.72 -5.55
N ASN A 126 2.51 1.64 -6.50
CA ASN A 126 2.12 1.39 -7.88
C ASN A 126 3.37 1.04 -8.68
N TYR A 127 3.23 0.09 -9.58
CA TYR A 127 4.26 -0.36 -10.49
C TYR A 127 3.84 -0.03 -11.91
N GLN A 128 4.73 -0.29 -12.86
CA GLN A 128 4.38 -0.28 -14.27
C GLN A 128 3.24 -1.27 -14.56
N LYS A 129 2.57 -1.08 -15.71
CA LYS A 129 1.47 -1.96 -16.17
C LYS A 129 0.24 -2.02 -15.25
N GLY A 130 0.08 -1.04 -14.35
CA GLY A 130 -1.12 -0.90 -13.52
C GLY A 130 -1.17 -1.88 -12.34
N VAL A 131 -0.06 -2.52 -11.99
CA VAL A 131 0.05 -3.35 -10.79
C VAL A 131 0.16 -2.45 -9.56
N SER A 132 -0.56 -2.78 -8.49
CA SER A 132 -0.47 -2.07 -7.21
C SER A 132 -0.45 -3.05 -6.06
N LEU A 133 0.52 -2.90 -5.16
CA LEU A 133 0.55 -3.58 -3.87
C LEU A 133 0.35 -2.56 -2.76
N SER A 134 -0.35 -2.94 -1.70
CA SER A 134 -0.62 -2.05 -0.58
C SER A 134 -0.49 -2.72 0.76
N MET A 135 -0.03 -1.96 1.75
CA MET A 135 -0.04 -2.35 3.16
C MET A 135 -0.88 -1.36 3.97
N ARG A 136 -1.27 -1.77 5.17
CA ARG A 136 -1.93 -0.89 6.13
C ARG A 136 -1.19 -0.90 7.45
N THR A 137 -1.05 0.26 8.05
CA THR A 137 -0.39 0.42 9.35
C THR A 137 -1.05 1.52 10.17
N ARG A 138 -0.90 1.44 11.50
CA ARG A 138 -1.29 2.51 12.43
C ARG A 138 -0.18 3.55 12.60
N ASN A 139 1.04 3.23 12.17
CA ASN A 139 2.16 4.15 12.18
C ASN A 139 1.87 5.32 11.26
N VAL A 140 2.30 6.51 11.66
CA VAL A 140 2.11 7.71 10.86
C VAL A 140 3.14 7.70 9.75
N CYS A 141 2.68 7.57 8.50
CA CYS A 141 3.55 7.43 7.34
C CYS A 141 3.49 8.63 6.42
N ARG A 142 4.64 9.02 5.88
CA ARG A 142 4.83 10.18 5.00
C ARG A 142 5.71 9.80 3.81
N VAL A 143 5.57 10.51 2.69
CA VAL A 143 6.40 10.32 1.50
C VAL A 143 6.89 11.69 1.02
N GLY A 144 8.21 11.83 0.87
CA GLY A 144 8.86 13.11 0.56
C GLY A 144 8.51 14.23 1.55
N ALA A 145 8.61 15.48 1.09
CA ALA A 145 8.29 16.67 1.89
C ALA A 145 6.79 17.05 1.85
N ALA A 146 5.90 16.11 1.52
CA ALA A 146 4.48 16.41 1.39
C ALA A 146 3.88 16.83 2.76
N PRO A 147 3.03 17.87 2.80
CA PRO A 147 2.46 18.35 4.05
C PRO A 147 1.57 17.28 4.69
N SER A 148 1.70 17.12 6.02
CA SER A 148 1.01 16.09 6.81
C SER A 148 -0.51 16.25 6.87
N SER A 149 -1.06 17.35 6.36
CA SER A 149 -2.50 17.64 6.34
C SER A 149 -3.23 17.13 5.08
N ALA A 150 -2.50 16.61 4.10
CA ALA A 150 -3.12 16.07 2.89
C ALA A 150 -3.76 14.71 3.15
N VAL A 151 -5.03 14.55 2.75
CA VAL A 151 -5.78 13.28 2.85
C VAL A 151 -5.09 12.16 2.07
N VAL A 152 -4.42 12.51 0.96
CA VAL A 152 -3.58 11.62 0.18
C VAL A 152 -2.30 12.34 -0.23
N THR A 153 -1.14 11.77 0.10
CA THR A 153 0.18 12.21 -0.39
C THR A 153 0.69 11.24 -1.45
N ARG A 154 1.47 11.74 -2.40
CA ARG A 154 2.02 10.94 -3.51
C ARG A 154 3.45 11.35 -3.82
N ALA A 155 4.26 10.40 -4.29
CA ALA A 155 5.57 10.65 -4.87
C ALA A 155 5.79 9.75 -6.09
N SER A 156 6.54 10.24 -7.08
CA SER A 156 7.04 9.42 -8.19
C SER A 156 8.26 8.63 -7.73
N CYS A 157 8.37 7.39 -8.19
CA CYS A 157 9.57 6.58 -8.01
C CYS A 157 10.51 6.68 -9.23
N ASP A 158 10.01 7.10 -10.40
CA ASP A 158 10.75 7.12 -11.67
C ASP A 158 11.48 5.80 -12.00
N GLY A 159 10.93 4.67 -11.54
CA GLY A 159 11.52 3.34 -11.73
C GLY A 159 12.56 2.93 -10.69
N ASP A 160 12.86 3.77 -9.69
CA ASP A 160 13.78 3.48 -8.57
C ASP A 160 13.04 3.63 -7.23
N ALA A 161 13.01 2.56 -6.44
CA ALA A 161 12.36 2.56 -5.13
C ALA A 161 12.96 3.61 -4.17
N ASN A 162 14.23 3.97 -4.33
CA ASN A 162 14.89 4.96 -3.48
C ASN A 162 14.33 6.38 -3.66
N ASN A 163 13.67 6.67 -4.78
CA ASN A 163 13.06 7.97 -5.04
C ASN A 163 11.70 8.14 -4.35
N CYS A 164 11.11 7.05 -3.85
CA CYS A 164 9.81 7.05 -3.19
C CYS A 164 9.85 6.42 -1.79
N LYS A 165 10.90 6.78 -1.02
CA LYS A 165 11.05 6.43 0.40
C LYS A 165 9.83 6.88 1.21
N ILE A 166 9.32 5.96 2.01
CA ILE A 166 8.24 6.19 2.95
C ILE A 166 8.85 6.22 4.35
N GLU A 167 8.58 7.27 5.11
CA GLU A 167 9.00 7.38 6.51
C GLU A 167 7.78 7.11 7.39
N CYS A 168 7.89 6.12 8.29
CA CYS A 168 6.83 5.78 9.23
C CYS A 168 7.34 5.87 10.67
N ASP A 169 6.57 6.56 11.53
CA ASP A 169 6.87 6.72 12.97
C ASP A 169 6.70 5.42 13.77
#